data_AF-A0AA42YWR1-F1
#
_entry.id   AF-A0AA42YWR1-F1
#
_cell.length_a   1.000
_cell.length_b   1.000
_cell.length_c   1.000
_cell.angle_alpha   90.00
_cell.angle_beta   90.00
_cell.angle_gamma   90.00
#
_symmetry.space_group_name_H-M   'P 1'
#
loop_
_entity.id
_entity.type
_entity.pdbx_description
1 polymer ?
#
loop_
_entity_poly.entity_id
_entity_poly.type
_entity_poly.pdbx_seq_one_letter_code
_entity_poly.pdbx_strand_id
1 'polypeptide(L)'
;MSLDAAARRRYARQLLLSEIGEAGQERLSGAGFCRGAEGDADAYAVAAEYLRRAGCKESEGEGTSVHVPTTKAVMHFAGKASLRAPAAAVVGAFAAVEHLKEALGVGQPREFPSNLTLPPKRGQSPFSKG
;
A
#
# COMPACT_ATOMS: atom_id res chain seq x y z
N MET A 1 8.39 -2.25 22.15
CA MET A 1 9.67 -1.51 22.22
C MET A 1 9.26 -0.05 22.24
N SER A 2 9.47 0.69 23.33
CA SER A 2 8.95 2.06 23.42
C SER A 2 9.59 2.99 22.38
N LEU A 3 8.78 3.85 21.75
CA LEU A 3 9.26 4.85 20.79
C LEU A 3 10.13 5.90 21.48
N ASP A 4 11.37 6.04 21.02
CA ASP A 4 12.25 7.13 21.44
C ASP A 4 11.76 8.50 20.94
N ALA A 5 12.39 9.58 21.42
CA ALA A 5 12.03 10.94 21.07
C ALA A 5 12.20 11.26 19.57
N ALA A 6 13.14 10.61 18.88
CA ALA A 6 13.36 10.82 17.45
C ALA A 6 12.24 10.16 16.62
N ALA A 7 11.85 8.93 16.97
CA ALA A 7 10.73 8.22 16.38
C ALA A 7 9.42 8.97 16.61
N ARG A 8 9.17 9.47 17.82
CA ARG A 8 7.99 10.31 18.13
C ARG A 8 7.90 11.55 17.25
N ARG A 9 9.02 12.26 17.05
CA ARG A 9 9.07 13.42 16.14
C ARG A 9 8.83 13.05 14.68
N ARG A 10 9.44 11.97 14.21
CA ARG A 10 9.30 11.48 12.84
C ARG A 10 7.85 11.10 12.52
N TYR A 11 7.19 10.39 13.44
CA TYR A 11 5.85 9.83 13.24
C TYR A 11 4.73 10.67 13.86
N ALA A 12 5.02 11.90 14.31
CA ALA A 12 4.08 12.74 15.06
C ALA A 12 2.67 12.82 14.42
N ARG A 13 2.59 12.94 13.09
CA ARG A 13 1.30 12.96 12.36
C ARG A 13 0.57 11.63 12.34
N GLN A 14 1.29 10.51 12.28
CA GLN A 14 0.71 9.16 12.31
C GLN A 14 0.20 8.84 13.71
N LEU A 15 0.91 9.29 14.76
CA LEU A 15 0.52 9.08 16.16
C LEU A 15 -0.82 9.75 16.53
N LEU A 16 -1.28 10.75 15.78
CA LEU A 16 -2.58 11.40 15.99
C LEU A 16 -3.77 10.56 15.47
N LEU A 17 -3.51 9.53 14.67
CA LEU A 17 -4.56 8.62 14.17
C LEU A 17 -4.89 7.59 15.25
N SER A 18 -6.18 7.45 15.58
CA SER A 18 -6.68 6.53 16.60
C SER A 18 -6.28 5.07 16.37
N GLU A 19 -6.19 4.67 15.12
CA GLU A 19 -5.86 3.33 14.65
C GLU A 19 -4.35 3.03 14.79
N ILE A 20 -3.53 4.07 14.87
CA ILE A 20 -2.08 3.97 15.01
C ILE A 20 -1.71 4.25 16.47
N GLY A 21 -1.77 5.50 16.93
CA GLY A 21 -1.25 5.88 18.25
C GLY A 21 0.20 5.39 18.48
N GLU A 22 0.64 5.38 19.74
CA GLU A 22 1.98 4.87 20.06
C GLU A 22 2.08 3.36 19.84
N ALA A 23 1.11 2.59 20.33
CA ALA A 23 1.13 1.13 20.25
C ALA A 23 1.09 0.61 18.79
N GLY A 24 0.31 1.24 17.92
CA GLY A 24 0.30 0.91 16.50
C GLY A 24 1.61 1.28 15.82
N GLN A 25 2.20 2.43 16.14
CA GLN A 25 3.49 2.80 15.58
C GLN A 25 4.63 1.88 16.04
N GLU A 26 4.58 1.36 17.28
CA GLU A 26 5.49 0.30 17.74
C GLU A 26 5.33 -0.98 16.91
N ARG A 27 4.09 -1.40 16.65
CA ARG A 27 3.81 -2.56 15.79
C ARG A 27 4.35 -2.37 14.37
N LEU A 28 4.10 -1.21 13.76
CA LEU A 28 4.64 -0.88 12.43
C LEU A 28 6.17 -0.91 12.42
N SER A 29 6.82 -0.38 13.45
CA SER A 29 8.28 -0.35 13.55
C SER A 29 8.91 -1.74 13.76
N GLY A 30 8.14 -2.68 14.32
CA GLY A 30 8.50 -4.09 14.44
C GLY A 30 8.15 -4.94 13.22
N ALA A 31 7.28 -4.45 12.32
CA ALA A 31 6.82 -5.19 11.16
C ALA A 31 7.89 -5.21 10.04
N GLY A 32 8.25 -6.41 9.61
CA GLY A 32 9.06 -6.65 8.43
C GLY A 32 8.20 -6.94 7.21
N PHE A 33 8.62 -6.47 6.03
CA PHE A 33 7.95 -6.78 4.77
C PHE A 33 8.97 -7.20 3.69
N CYS A 34 8.53 -8.02 2.75
CA CYS A 34 9.36 -8.46 1.62
C CYS A 34 8.58 -8.46 0.31
N ARG A 35 9.30 -8.60 -0.81
CA ARG A 35 8.69 -8.67 -2.14
C ARG A 35 8.10 -10.06 -2.39
N GLY A 36 6.82 -10.10 -2.78
CA GLY A 36 6.20 -11.33 -3.29
C GLY A 36 6.71 -11.72 -4.69
N ALA A 37 6.75 -13.02 -4.98
CA ALA A 37 7.38 -13.57 -6.19
C ALA A 37 6.74 -13.09 -7.51
N GLU A 38 5.41 -12.94 -7.54
CA GLU A 38 4.67 -12.62 -8.77
C GLU A 38 4.24 -11.14 -8.87
N GLY A 39 4.55 -10.35 -7.84
CA GLY A 39 4.12 -8.96 -7.74
C GLY A 39 4.82 -8.05 -8.75
N ASP A 40 4.03 -7.15 -9.34
CA ASP A 40 4.54 -6.14 -10.24
C ASP A 40 5.64 -5.28 -9.59
N ALA A 41 6.78 -5.12 -10.28
CA ALA A 41 7.97 -4.47 -9.71
C ALA A 41 7.75 -2.99 -9.38
N ASP A 42 7.08 -2.24 -10.26
CA ASP A 42 6.85 -0.81 -10.08
C ASP A 42 5.82 -0.56 -8.98
N ALA A 43 4.74 -1.34 -8.95
CA ALA A 43 3.75 -1.25 -7.90
C ALA A 43 4.35 -1.67 -6.54
N TYR A 44 5.23 -2.67 -6.51
CA TYR A 44 5.99 -3.03 -5.30
C TYR A 44 6.90 -1.89 -4.84
N ALA A 45 7.64 -1.25 -5.74
CA ALA A 45 8.53 -0.15 -5.38
C ALA A 45 7.75 1.00 -4.71
N VAL A 46 6.55 1.30 -5.22
CA VAL A 46 5.63 2.27 -4.60
C VAL A 46 5.18 1.77 -3.23
N ALA A 47 4.73 0.52 -3.12
CA ALA A 47 4.29 -0.03 -1.84
C ALA A 47 5.41 0.02 -0.77
N ALA A 48 6.62 -0.38 -1.14
CA ALA A 48 7.81 -0.35 -0.29
C ALA A 48 8.18 1.08 0.15
N GLU A 49 7.98 2.09 -0.70
CA GLU A 49 8.15 3.48 -0.28
C GLU A 49 7.17 3.86 0.85
N TYR A 50 5.88 3.58 0.67
CA TYR A 50 4.86 3.87 1.69
C TYR A 50 5.12 3.13 3.00
N LEU A 51 5.48 1.84 2.94
CA LEU A 51 5.78 1.03 4.12
C LEU A 51 7.00 1.53 4.90
N ARG A 52 8.09 1.90 4.20
CA ARG A 52 9.27 2.54 4.84
C ARG A 52 8.93 3.88 5.49
N ARG A 53 8.01 4.65 4.89
CA ARG A 53 7.54 5.93 5.44
C ARG A 53 6.61 5.73 6.64
N ALA A 54 5.87 4.63 6.70
CA ALA A 54 5.07 4.21 7.86
C ALA A 54 5.94 3.62 9.00
N GLY A 55 7.18 3.26 8.70
CA GLY A 55 8.16 2.76 9.68
C GLY A 55 8.41 1.26 9.64
N CYS A 56 7.74 0.52 8.74
CA CYS A 56 8.03 -0.89 8.50
C CYS A 56 9.43 -1.09 7.90
N LYS A 57 10.01 -2.27 8.10
CA LYS A 57 11.35 -2.62 7.65
C LYS A 57 11.29 -3.54 6.45
N GLU A 58 11.97 -3.17 5.37
CA GLU A 58 12.16 -4.06 4.24
C GLU A 58 13.16 -5.16 4.64
N SER A 59 12.83 -6.41 4.35
CA SER A 59 13.65 -7.59 4.65
C SER A 59 13.83 -8.43 3.39
N GLU A 60 15.03 -8.96 3.21
CA GLU A 60 15.36 -9.92 2.15
C GLU A 60 14.86 -11.33 2.53
N GLY A 61 13.54 -11.49 2.62
CA GLY A 61 12.86 -12.80 2.70
C GLY A 61 12.31 -13.23 4.06
N GLU A 62 12.59 -12.51 5.15
CA GLU A 62 12.06 -12.84 6.49
C GLU A 62 10.82 -12.01 6.89
N GLY A 63 10.40 -11.07 6.02
CA GLY A 63 9.21 -10.23 6.24
C GLY A 63 7.92 -10.82 5.68
N THR A 64 6.78 -10.27 6.08
CA THR A 64 5.49 -10.60 5.47
C THR A 64 5.47 -10.13 4.01
N SER A 65 5.14 -11.04 3.10
CA SER A 65 5.08 -10.74 1.67
C SER A 65 4.01 -9.68 1.38
N VAL A 66 4.40 -8.58 0.74
CA VAL A 66 3.44 -7.56 0.29
C VAL A 66 2.65 -8.12 -0.89
N HIS A 67 1.32 -8.18 -0.74
CA HIS A 67 0.43 -8.67 -1.78
C HIS A 67 0.21 -7.60 -2.87
N VAL A 68 1.13 -7.55 -3.83
CA VAL A 68 1.04 -6.69 -5.01
C VAL A 68 0.47 -7.49 -6.18
N PRO A 69 -0.58 -6.99 -6.87
CA PRO A 69 -1.07 -7.60 -8.10
C PRO A 69 0.01 -7.78 -9.18
N THR A 70 -0.17 -8.79 -10.03
CA THR A 70 0.76 -9.10 -11.13
C THR A 70 0.82 -7.98 -12.17
N THR A 71 1.88 -7.94 -12.98
CA THR A 71 2.01 -6.98 -14.10
C THR A 71 0.81 -7.02 -15.05
N LYS A 72 0.24 -8.21 -15.29
CA LYS A 72 -0.98 -8.37 -16.11
C LYS A 72 -2.18 -7.64 -15.49
N ALA A 73 -2.36 -7.75 -14.17
CA ALA A 73 -3.43 -7.06 -13.45
C ALA A 73 -3.22 -5.53 -13.45
N VAL A 74 -1.99 -5.07 -13.26
CA VAL A 74 -1.67 -3.62 -13.33
C VAL A 74 -1.92 -3.06 -14.73
N MET A 75 -1.52 -3.79 -15.78
CA MET A 75 -1.83 -3.40 -17.17
C MET A 75 -3.33 -3.41 -17.46
N HIS A 76 -4.08 -4.37 -16.91
CA HIS A 76 -5.55 -4.39 -17.01
C HIS A 76 -6.16 -3.13 -16.38
N PHE A 77 -5.77 -2.82 -15.15
CA PHE A 77 -6.22 -1.62 -14.46
C PHE A 77 -5.82 -0.34 -15.21
N ALA A 78 -4.62 -0.29 -15.79
CA ALA A 78 -4.19 0.85 -16.60
C ALA A 78 -5.10 1.08 -17.82
N GLY A 79 -5.60 0.01 -18.45
CA GLY A 79 -6.44 0.04 -19.66
C GLY A 79 -5.72 0.52 -20.93
N LYS A 80 -4.60 1.24 -20.80
CA LYS A 80 -3.71 1.71 -21.87
C LYS A 80 -2.27 1.72 -21.38
N ALA A 81 -1.31 1.44 -22.27
CA ALA A 81 0.12 1.42 -21.93
C ALA A 81 0.63 2.76 -21.37
N SER A 82 0.13 3.90 -21.88
CA SER A 82 0.50 5.23 -21.40
C SER A 82 0.09 5.51 -19.95
N LEU A 83 -0.82 4.71 -19.38
CA LEU A 83 -1.29 4.84 -18.00
C LEU A 83 -0.65 3.81 -17.07
N ARG A 84 0.37 3.08 -17.52
CA ARG A 84 0.98 2.00 -16.72
C ARG A 84 1.66 2.51 -15.44
N ALA A 85 2.37 3.64 -15.51
CA ALA A 85 3.01 4.24 -14.34
C ALA A 85 1.99 4.72 -13.28
N PRO A 86 0.96 5.53 -13.60
CA PRO A 86 -0.06 5.90 -12.62
C PRO A 86 -0.86 4.70 -12.11
N ALA A 87 -1.08 3.66 -12.93
CA ALA A 87 -1.69 2.42 -12.48
C ALA A 87 -0.85 1.71 -11.42
N ALA A 88 0.47 1.62 -11.62
CA ALA A 88 1.41 1.09 -10.62
C ALA A 88 1.32 1.85 -9.31
N ALA A 89 1.28 3.19 -9.38
CA ALA A 89 1.22 4.04 -8.20
C ALA A 89 -0.04 3.76 -7.36
N VAL A 90 -1.21 3.68 -7.98
CA VAL A 90 -2.47 3.39 -7.28
C VAL A 90 -2.48 1.98 -6.70
N VAL A 91 -2.07 0.98 -7.50
CA VAL A 91 -2.03 -0.42 -7.06
C VAL A 91 -1.03 -0.61 -5.91
N GLY A 92 0.14 0.01 -6.00
CA GLY A 92 1.16 -0.03 -4.95
C GLY A 92 0.72 0.66 -3.66
N ALA A 93 0.11 1.84 -3.76
CA ALA A 93 -0.45 2.53 -2.60
C ALA A 93 -1.56 1.70 -1.92
N PHE A 94 -2.42 1.07 -2.70
CA PHE A 94 -3.43 0.14 -2.17
C PHE A 94 -2.77 -1.02 -1.43
N ALA A 95 -1.80 -1.71 -2.06
CA ALA A 95 -1.10 -2.84 -1.45
C ALA A 95 -0.40 -2.44 -0.14
N ALA A 96 0.19 -1.25 -0.06
CA ALA A 96 0.77 -0.73 1.18
C ALA A 96 -0.30 -0.56 2.26
N VAL A 97 -1.46 0.04 1.94
CA VAL A 97 -2.54 0.23 2.92
C VAL A 97 -3.08 -1.11 3.44
N GLU A 98 -3.26 -2.10 2.56
CA GLU A 98 -3.74 -3.42 2.99
C GLU A 98 -2.72 -4.13 3.89
N HIS A 99 -1.42 -3.99 3.61
CA HIS A 99 -0.37 -4.49 4.49
C HIS A 99 -0.32 -3.75 5.83
N LEU A 100 -0.51 -2.42 5.85
CA LEU A 100 -0.57 -1.64 7.09
C LEU A 100 -1.76 -2.06 7.97
N LYS A 101 -2.91 -2.35 7.37
CA LYS A 101 -4.08 -2.90 8.08
C LYS A 101 -3.74 -4.21 8.79
N GLU A 102 -3.08 -5.12 8.08
CA GLU A 102 -2.63 -6.40 8.63
C GLU A 102 -1.65 -6.18 9.80
N ALA A 103 -0.62 -5.36 9.61
CA ALA A 103 0.39 -5.07 10.63
C ALA A 103 -0.19 -4.40 11.89
N LEU A 104 -1.20 -3.55 11.73
CA LEU A 104 -1.89 -2.86 12.84
C LEU A 104 -3.00 -3.71 13.47
N GLY A 105 -3.44 -4.79 12.82
CA GLY A 105 -4.61 -5.56 13.20
C GLY A 105 -5.92 -4.76 13.10
N VAL A 106 -6.01 -3.83 12.14
CA VAL A 106 -7.17 -2.96 11.94
C VAL A 106 -7.88 -3.28 10.63
N GLY A 107 -9.18 -3.58 10.71
CA GLY A 107 -9.95 -4.03 9.56
C GLY A 107 -9.48 -5.39 9.02
N GLN A 108 -9.94 -5.74 7.82
CA GLN A 108 -9.52 -6.94 7.10
C GLN A 108 -8.84 -6.52 5.79
N PRO A 109 -7.63 -7.03 5.50
CA PRO A 109 -6.98 -6.84 4.20
C PRO A 109 -7.89 -7.29 3.06
N ARG A 110 -7.89 -6.55 1.96
CA ARG A 110 -8.70 -6.84 0.76
C ARG A 110 -7.83 -7.01 -0.47
N GLU A 111 -8.35 -7.75 -1.43
CA GLU A 111 -7.74 -7.82 -2.76
C GLU A 111 -8.03 -6.55 -3.57
N PHE A 112 -7.11 -6.22 -4.47
CA PHE A 112 -7.32 -5.12 -5.41
C PHE A 112 -8.48 -5.50 -6.37
N PRO A 113 -9.50 -4.64 -6.54
CA PRO A 113 -10.67 -5.00 -7.34
C PRO A 113 -10.32 -5.25 -8.80
N SER A 114 -10.63 -6.45 -9.30
CA SER A 114 -10.28 -6.90 -10.64
C SER A 114 -11.08 -6.25 -11.78
N ASN A 115 -12.19 -5.59 -11.46
CA ASN A 115 -13.13 -5.00 -12.44
C ASN A 115 -12.93 -3.50 -12.66
N LEU A 116 -11.93 -2.90 -12.01
CA LEU A 116 -11.61 -1.48 -12.12
C LEU A 116 -10.65 -1.21 -13.28
N THR A 117 -10.82 -0.04 -13.90
CA THR A 117 -9.90 0.52 -14.89
C THR A 117 -9.75 2.02 -14.64
N LEU A 118 -8.56 2.57 -14.89
CA LEU A 118 -8.31 4.01 -14.84
C LEU A 118 -9.16 4.81 -15.84
N PRO A 119 -9.23 4.42 -17.13
CA PRO A 119 -10.18 5.05 -18.02
C PRO A 119 -11.62 4.66 -17.60
N PRO A 120 -12.58 5.60 -17.62
CA PRO A 120 -13.98 5.26 -17.41
C PRO A 120 -14.43 4.27 -18.49
N LYS A 121 -15.27 3.29 -18.10
CA LYS A 121 -15.93 2.41 -19.08
C LYS A 121 -16.73 3.29 -20.04
N ARG A 122 -16.65 3.03 -21.35
CA ARG A 122 -17.41 3.79 -22.36
C ARG A 122 -18.88 3.88 -21.91
N GLY A 123 -19.41 5.10 -21.76
CA GLY A 123 -20.79 5.36 -21.32
C GLY A 123 -20.98 5.68 -19.83
N GLN A 124 -19.95 5.52 -18.98
CA GLN A 124 -19.97 6.07 -17.61
C GLN A 124 -19.42 7.49 -17.62
N SER A 125 -20.30 8.48 -17.42
CA SER A 125 -19.86 9.84 -17.09
C SER A 125 -19.21 9.83 -15.70
N PRO A 126 -18.00 10.40 -15.52
CA PRO A 126 -17.40 10.59 -14.19
C PRO A 126 -18.14 11.64 -13.35
N PHE A 127 -19.00 12.44 -13.98
CA PHE A 127 -19.83 13.43 -13.33
C PHE A 127 -21.30 13.04 -13.50
N SER A 128 -22.00 12.87 -12.38
CA SER A 128 -23.46 12.75 -12.43
C SER A 128 -24.00 14.01 -13.11
N LYS A 129 -24.90 13.86 -14.09
CA LYS A 129 -25.63 15.01 -14.63
C LYS A 129 -26.48 15.55 -13.49
N GLY A 130 -26.05 16.67 -12.92
CA GLY A 130 -26.88 17.50 -12.03
C GLY A 130 -28.04 18.11 -12.78
#